data_AF-A0A929SY15-F1
#
_entry.id   AF-A0A929SY15-F1
#
_cell.length_a   1.000
_cell.length_b   1.000
_cell.length_c   1.000
_cell.angle_alpha   90.00
_cell.angle_beta   90.00
_cell.angle_gamma   90.00
#
_symmetry.space_group_name_H-M   'P 1'
#
loop_
_entity.id
_entity.type
_entity.pdbx_description
1 polymer ?
#
loop_
_entity_poly.entity_id
_entity_poly.type
_entity_poly.pdbx_seq_one_letter_code
_entity_poly.pdbx_strand_id
1 'polypeptide(L)' 'MKVTNAEFTISAVGPNQYPTDQKVEIALSGRSNVGKSSFINRLIQRKSLARTSSKPG' A
#
# COMPACT_ATOMS: atom_id res chain seq x y z
N MET A 1 7.60 -5.28 -14.85
CA MET A 1 7.47 -3.86 -14.46
C MET A 1 8.68 -3.49 -13.58
N LYS A 2 9.39 -2.41 -13.90
CA LYS A 2 10.49 -1.89 -13.07
C LYS A 2 10.00 -0.64 -12.34
N VAL A 3 9.82 -0.73 -11.02
CA VAL A 3 9.39 0.40 -10.17
C VAL A 3 10.64 1.08 -9.62
N THR A 4 10.86 2.34 -10.00
CA THR A 4 12.04 3.12 -9.56
C THR A 4 11.72 4.00 -8.35
N ASN A 5 10.49 4.49 -8.25
CA ASN A 5 10.02 5.29 -7.11
C ASN A 5 8.72 4.74 -6.52
N ALA A 6 8.64 4.75 -5.19
CA ALA A 6 7.46 4.37 -4.43
C ALA A 6 7.58 4.98 -3.03
N GLU A 7 6.52 5.65 -2.60
CA GLU A 7 6.44 6.35 -1.32
C GLU A 7 5.07 6.14 -0.66
N PHE A 8 5.04 6.29 0.65
CA PHE A 8 3.79 6.28 1.40
C PHE A 8 3.23 7.69 1.42
N THR A 9 2.11 7.91 0.73
CA THR A 9 1.50 9.24 0.61
C THR A 9 0.71 9.61 1.87
N ILE A 10 -0.33 8.83 2.20
CA ILE A 10 -1.24 9.12 3.32
C ILE A 10 -1.89 7.85 3.87
N SER A 11 -2.40 7.92 5.12
CA SER A 11 -3.39 6.98 5.67
C SER A 11 -4.72 7.72 5.80
N ALA A 12 -5.66 7.46 4.89
CA ALA A 12 -6.98 8.09 4.96
C ALA A 12 -7.91 7.35 5.92
N VAL A 13 -8.51 8.06 6.89
CA VAL A 13 -9.56 7.54 7.79
C VAL A 13 -10.97 7.80 7.28
N GLY A 14 -11.11 8.64 6.25
CA GLY A 14 -12.39 8.94 5.60
C GLY A 14 -12.21 9.59 4.21
N PRO A 15 -13.30 9.72 3.42
CA PRO A 15 -13.22 10.11 2.02
C PRO A 15 -12.63 11.51 1.77
N ASN A 16 -12.82 12.45 2.69
CA ASN A 16 -12.31 13.83 2.56
C ASN A 16 -10.78 13.91 2.55
N GLN A 17 -10.09 12.82 2.91
CA GLN A 17 -8.64 12.72 2.91
C GLN A 17 -8.08 12.04 1.65
N TYR A 18 -8.91 11.55 0.74
CA TYR A 18 -8.43 10.86 -0.45
C TYR A 18 -7.60 11.80 -1.34
N PRO A 19 -6.57 11.27 -2.04
CA PRO A 19 -5.82 12.06 -2.99
C PRO A 19 -6.73 12.57 -4.11
N THR A 20 -6.52 13.81 -4.56
CA THR A 20 -7.29 14.45 -5.63
C THR A 20 -6.47 14.60 -6.93
N ASP A 21 -5.35 13.88 -7.02
CA ASP A 21 -4.40 13.99 -8.14
C ASP A 21 -4.86 13.25 -9.42
N GLN A 22 -6.07 12.68 -9.41
CA GLN A 22 -6.75 12.03 -10.54
C GLN A 22 -5.91 10.93 -11.22
N LYS A 23 -5.00 10.30 -10.49
CA LYS A 23 -4.22 9.18 -11.01
C LYS A 23 -5.07 7.90 -11.03
N VAL A 24 -4.65 6.95 -11.87
CA VAL A 24 -5.22 5.60 -11.87
C VAL A 24 -4.83 4.89 -10.57
N GLU A 25 -5.82 4.36 -9.86
CA GLU A 25 -5.63 3.65 -8.61
C GLU A 25 -5.91 2.14 -8.75
N ILE A 26 -5.17 1.34 -7.99
CA ILE A 26 -5.38 -0.12 -7.87
C ILE A 26 -5.63 -0.43 -6.40
N ALA A 27 -6.85 -0.87 -6.08
CA ALA A 27 -7.20 -1.28 -4.72
C ALA A 27 -6.78 -2.73 -4.44
N LEU A 28 -6.27 -2.99 -3.23
CA LEU A 28 -5.93 -4.33 -2.76
C LEU A 28 -6.82 -4.73 -1.58
N SER A 29 -7.57 -5.82 -1.74
CA SER A 29 -8.43 -6.39 -0.71
C SER A 29 -8.05 -7.84 -0.41
N GLY A 30 -8.30 -8.29 0.83
CA GLY A 30 -7.97 -9.65 1.26
C GLY A 30 -7.92 -9.79 2.78
N ARG A 31 -8.09 -11.02 3.26
CA ARG A 31 -8.27 -11.36 4.69
C ARG A 31 -7.13 -10.92 5.60
N SER A 32 -5.88 -11.12 5.18
CA SER A 32 -4.69 -10.88 6.02
C SER A 32 -3.94 -9.64 5.58
N ASN A 33 -3.58 -8.77 6.51
CA ASN A 33 -2.70 -7.62 6.26
C ASN A 33 -1.29 -8.08 5.89
N VAL A 34 -0.80 -9.16 6.50
CA VAL A 34 0.53 -9.74 6.21
C VAL A 34 0.64 -10.14 4.74
N GLY A 35 -0.38 -10.80 4.19
CA GLY A 35 -0.40 -11.22 2.78
C GLY A 35 -0.41 -10.05 1.81
N LYS A 36 -1.28 -9.05 2.06
CA LYS A 36 -1.40 -7.84 1.23
C LYS A 36 -0.10 -7.04 1.20
N SER A 37 0.48 -6.76 2.37
CA SER A 37 1.75 -6.01 2.46
C SER A 37 2.92 -6.77 1.81
N SER A 38 2.95 -8.10 1.94
CA SER A 38 3.97 -8.93 1.26
C SER A 38 3.85 -8.87 -0.26
N PHE A 39 2.61 -8.88 -0.78
CA PHE A 39 2.35 -8.73 -2.22
C PHE A 39 2.81 -7.36 -2.74
N ILE A 40 2.46 -6.27 -2.06
CA ILE A 40 2.88 -4.91 -2.42
C ILE A 40 4.41 -4.83 -2.51
N ASN A 41 5.10 -5.26 -1.44
CA ASN A 41 6.55 -5.22 -1.33
C ASN A 41 7.24 -6.01 -2.46
N ARG A 42 6.71 -7.18 -2.84
CA ARG A 42 7.21 -7.96 -3.98
C ARG A 42 6.98 -7.25 -5.31
N LEU A 43 5.80 -6.67 -5.54
CA LEU A 43 5.45 -6.01 -6.79
C LEU A 43 6.35 -4.80 -7.09
N ILE A 44 6.64 -4.00 -6.05
CA ILE A 44 7.48 -2.79 -6.17
C ILE A 44 8.97 -3.05 -5.92
N GLN A 45 9.36 -4.29 -5.64
CA GLN A 45 10.74 -4.70 -5.32
C GLN A 45 11.36 -3.92 -4.13
N ARG A 46 10.56 -3.65 -3.08
CA ARG A 46 11.01 -3.02 -1.81
C ARG A 46 10.79 -3.99 -0.66
N LYS A 47 11.63 -3.93 0.39
CA LYS A 47 11.55 -4.86 1.53
C LYS A 47 10.45 -4.52 2.55
N SER A 48 10.14 -3.24 2.75
CA SER A 48 9.35 -2.82 3.91
C SER A 48 8.53 -1.53 3.72
N LEU A 49 8.20 -1.15 2.47
CA LEU A 49 7.40 0.06 2.22
C LEU A 49 5.97 -0.13 2.74
N ALA A 50 5.32 -1.23 2.35
CA ALA A 50 4.07 -1.63 2.97
C ALA A 50 4.39 -2.29 4.31
N ARG A 51 3.98 -1.65 5.41
CA ARG A 51 4.23 -2.16 6.76
C ARG A 51 3.59 -3.54 6.93
N THR A 52 4.41 -4.55 7.21
CA THR A 52 4.00 -5.88 7.64
C THR A 52 3.99 -5.89 9.17
N SER A 53 2.87 -5.57 9.82
CA SER A 53 2.74 -5.83 11.26
C SER A 53 2.23 -7.25 11.48
N SER A 54 2.93 -8.02 12.31
CA SER A 54 2.44 -9.29 12.86
C SER A 54 1.51 -9.10 14.07
N LYS A 55 1.50 -7.90 14.66
CA LYS A 55 0.57 -7.54 15.73
C LYS A 55 -0.69 -6.91 15.13
N PRO A 56 -1.89 -7.44 15.43
CA PRO A 56 -3.11 -6.68 15.25
C PRO A 56 -3.01 -5.37 16.04
N GLY A 57 -3.62 -4.31 15.52
CA GLY A 57 -3.88 -3.11 16.33
C GLY A 57 -4.75 -3.46 17.53
#